data_AF-A0A7V2QW61-F1
#
_entry.id   AF-A0A7V2QW61-F1
#
_cell.length_a   1.000
_cell.length_b   1.000
_cell.length_c   1.000
_cell.angle_alpha   90.00
_cell.angle_beta   90.00
_cell.angle_gamma   90.00
#
_symmetry.space_group_name_H-M   'P 1'
#
loop_
_entity.id
_entity.type
_entity.pdbx_description
1 polymer ?
#
loop_
_entity_poly.entity_id
_entity_poly.type
_entity_poly.pdbx_seq_one_letter_code
_entity_poly.pdbx_strand_id
1 'polypeptide(L)'
;MPIAGSEIVKILPGKRPCKDCGFPTCFAFAMKLASGGTTVDKCPYLSEETKAKLLDLLAPPIKLVTIGSGENAVKIGNEEVIYRHEKTFVHSPGIALLISDKEDKAKIEGKIKKLKELQFPWVGVNLEADLLALHFESGDKNKFLDLVKRVYDSTNLGVVLISEDMDALFAARGIYADRHPLIYPITKGNIDKAIPKIKENLTPVGLRGGNVEELVPLTTKLKDAGVEELVLDPGSKNLLDAIRDQAFIRKAALKQGFKPLGYPTVAFPCFMARDGLKEMLIGSAFINKWASIIVFSDFDQYSLLPLLVQRLNIYTDPRFPMAV
;
A
#
# COMPACT_ATOMS: atom_id res chain seq x y z
N MET A 1 -0.98 18.89 -2.79
CA MET A 1 -2.23 19.42 -3.38
C MET A 1 -2.25 19.02 -4.84
N PRO A 2 -3.38 18.57 -5.40
CA PRO A 2 -3.49 18.37 -6.84
C PRO A 2 -3.15 19.66 -7.57
N ILE A 3 -2.45 19.56 -8.70
CA ILE A 3 -2.04 20.71 -9.50
C ILE A 3 -3.26 21.53 -9.91
N ALA A 4 -3.21 22.85 -9.74
CA ALA A 4 -4.32 23.71 -10.14
C ALA A 4 -4.43 23.69 -11.66
N GLY A 5 -5.65 23.61 -12.20
CA GLY A 5 -5.83 23.63 -13.66
C GLY A 5 -5.25 24.90 -14.30
N SER A 6 -5.13 26.01 -13.56
CA SER A 6 -4.47 27.24 -14.01
C SER A 6 -2.98 27.07 -14.30
N GLU A 7 -2.30 26.14 -13.60
CA GLU A 7 -0.91 25.78 -13.86
C GLU A 7 -0.79 24.85 -15.07
N ILE A 8 -1.74 23.91 -15.23
CA ILE A 8 -1.81 23.04 -16.41
C ILE A 8 -1.97 23.87 -17.69
N VAL A 9 -2.83 24.90 -17.68
CA VAL A 9 -3.06 25.74 -18.87
C VAL A 9 -1.78 26.40 -19.38
N LYS A 10 -0.84 26.76 -18.50
CA LYS A 10 0.44 27.38 -18.89
C LYS A 10 1.34 26.41 -19.68
N ILE A 11 1.14 25.11 -19.50
CA ILE A 11 1.91 24.04 -20.15
C ILE A 11 1.27 23.63 -21.48
N LEU A 12 -0.04 23.82 -21.62
CA LEU A 12 -0.75 23.50 -22.86
C LEU A 12 -0.29 24.41 -24.01
N PRO A 13 -0.33 23.92 -25.27
CA PRO A 13 0.20 24.63 -26.43
C PRO A 13 -0.47 25.97 -26.73
N GLY A 14 -1.55 26.34 -26.03
CA GLY A 14 -2.14 27.68 -26.03
C GLY A 14 -2.64 28.18 -27.39
N LYS A 15 -2.63 27.31 -28.40
CA LYS A 15 -2.76 27.69 -29.80
C LYS A 15 -4.12 27.24 -30.34
N ARG A 16 -5.01 28.24 -30.51
CA ARG A 16 -6.28 28.20 -31.27
C ARG A 16 -7.47 27.50 -30.58
N PRO A 17 -8.70 28.03 -30.68
CA PRO A 17 -9.92 27.36 -30.24
C PRO A 17 -10.27 26.22 -31.22
N CYS A 18 -9.54 25.11 -31.15
CA CYS A 18 -9.69 24.00 -32.08
C CYS A 18 -10.83 23.03 -31.70
N LYS A 19 -11.08 22.83 -30.40
CA LYS A 19 -12.07 21.88 -29.84
C LYS A 19 -11.84 20.41 -30.22
N ASP A 20 -10.69 20.06 -30.79
CA ASP A 20 -10.39 18.69 -31.24
C ASP A 20 -10.27 17.67 -30.10
N CYS A 21 -10.03 18.14 -28.87
CA CYS A 21 -10.07 17.30 -27.66
C CYS A 21 -11.47 17.11 -27.06
N GLY A 22 -12.52 17.66 -27.71
CA GLY A 22 -13.91 17.62 -27.25
C GLY A 22 -14.25 18.66 -26.17
N PHE A 23 -13.32 19.53 -25.79
CA PHE A 23 -13.53 20.61 -24.82
C PHE A 23 -13.63 21.97 -25.50
N PRO A 24 -14.46 22.90 -24.97
CA PRO A 24 -14.70 24.19 -25.60
C PRO A 24 -13.47 25.10 -25.62
N THR A 25 -12.55 24.95 -24.66
CA THR A 25 -11.30 25.71 -24.54
C THR A 25 -10.20 24.85 -23.91
N CYS A 26 -8.92 25.23 -24.12
CA CYS A 26 -7.79 24.61 -23.42
C CYS A 26 -7.88 24.77 -21.90
N PHE A 27 -8.52 25.84 -21.40
CA PHE A 27 -8.79 26.03 -19.98
C PHE A 27 -9.79 25.00 -19.44
N ALA A 28 -10.88 24.74 -20.18
CA ALA A 28 -11.84 23.70 -19.80
C ALA A 28 -11.19 22.30 -19.81
N PHE A 29 -10.34 22.01 -20.80
CA PHE A 29 -9.55 20.79 -20.85
C PHE A 29 -8.62 20.67 -19.64
N ALA A 30 -7.88 21.73 -19.31
CA ALA A 30 -6.97 21.74 -18.16
C ALA A 30 -7.69 21.56 -16.81
N MET A 31 -8.86 22.18 -16.62
CA MET A 31 -9.68 21.96 -15.42
C MET A 31 -10.16 20.51 -15.31
N LYS A 32 -10.52 19.90 -16.43
CA LYS A 32 -10.91 18.49 -16.47
C LYS A 32 -9.72 17.54 -16.28
N LEU A 33 -8.53 17.89 -16.75
CA LEU A 33 -7.29 17.17 -16.45
C LEU A 33 -6.96 17.23 -14.95
N ALA A 34 -6.98 18.43 -14.35
CA ALA A 34 -6.67 18.63 -12.92
C ALA A 34 -7.62 17.85 -11.99
N SER A 35 -8.85 17.62 -12.42
CA SER A 35 -9.86 16.85 -11.66
C SER A 35 -9.89 15.36 -12.02
N GLY A 36 -8.99 14.88 -12.89
CA GLY A 36 -8.95 13.48 -13.34
C GLY A 36 -10.11 13.06 -14.26
N GLY A 37 -10.90 14.01 -14.78
CA GLY A 37 -12.06 13.75 -15.64
C GLY A 37 -11.70 13.52 -17.11
N THR A 38 -10.42 13.54 -17.49
CA THR A 38 -9.93 13.25 -18.84
C THR A 38 -8.45 12.88 -18.81
N THR A 39 -7.92 12.32 -19.91
CA THR A 39 -6.49 12.02 -20.08
C THR A 39 -5.80 13.03 -21.00
N VAL A 40 -4.47 13.12 -20.89
CA VAL A 40 -3.64 14.01 -21.73
C VAL A 40 -3.71 13.63 -23.21
N ASP A 41 -3.96 12.35 -23.52
CA ASP A 41 -3.99 11.79 -24.88
C ASP A 41 -5.08 12.38 -25.77
N LYS A 42 -6.13 12.97 -25.16
CA LYS A 42 -7.19 13.62 -25.93
C LYS A 42 -6.74 14.87 -26.68
N CYS A 43 -5.60 15.45 -26.33
CA CYS A 43 -5.07 16.60 -27.07
C CYS A 43 -4.03 16.13 -28.09
N PRO A 44 -4.34 16.13 -29.40
CA PRO A 44 -3.43 15.65 -30.44
C PRO A 44 -2.21 16.57 -30.65
N TYR A 45 -2.22 17.76 -30.06
CA TYR A 45 -1.20 18.79 -30.23
C TYR A 45 -0.14 18.83 -29.14
N LEU A 46 -0.16 17.89 -28.19
CA LEU A 46 0.86 17.79 -27.15
C LEU A 46 2.09 17.06 -27.69
N SER A 47 3.27 17.67 -27.52
CA SER A 47 4.53 16.95 -27.70
C SER A 47 4.67 15.86 -26.64
N GLU A 48 5.40 14.79 -26.95
CA GLU A 48 5.65 13.69 -26.00
C GLU A 48 6.32 14.18 -24.71
N GLU A 49 7.22 15.15 -24.80
CA GLU A 49 7.83 15.80 -23.64
C GLU A 49 6.78 16.51 -22.75
N THR A 50 5.84 17.22 -23.37
CA THR A 50 4.76 17.93 -22.65
C THR A 50 3.80 16.95 -22.02
N LYS A 51 3.46 15.86 -22.71
CA LYS A 51 2.64 14.77 -22.15
C LYS A 51 3.31 14.16 -20.92
N ALA A 52 4.59 13.81 -21.02
CA ALA A 52 5.34 13.24 -19.91
C ALA A 52 5.35 14.18 -18.69
N LYS A 53 5.59 15.48 -18.91
CA LYS A 53 5.56 16.49 -17.85
C LYS A 53 4.17 16.62 -17.19
N LEU A 54 3.11 16.61 -18.00
CA LEU A 54 1.74 16.69 -17.48
C LEU A 54 1.34 15.43 -16.71
N LEU A 55 1.69 14.25 -17.22
CA LEU A 55 1.46 12.98 -16.53
C LEU A 55 2.19 12.94 -15.19
N ASP A 56 3.43 13.41 -15.15
CA ASP A 56 4.23 13.48 -13.92
C ASP A 56 3.66 14.49 -12.90
N LEU A 57 3.05 15.59 -13.34
CA LEU A 57 2.38 16.57 -12.47
C LEU A 57 0.97 16.13 -12.00
N LEU A 58 0.28 15.35 -12.83
CA LEU A 58 -1.06 14.81 -12.54
C LEU A 58 -1.00 13.52 -11.73
N ALA A 59 0.18 12.91 -11.61
CA ALA A 59 0.37 11.70 -10.81
C ALA A 59 -0.12 11.94 -9.36
N PRO A 60 -0.88 10.99 -8.79
CA PRO A 60 -1.28 11.07 -7.38
C PRO A 60 -0.07 11.28 -6.47
N PRO A 61 -0.16 12.14 -5.44
CA PRO A 61 0.94 12.37 -4.50
C PRO A 61 1.42 11.10 -3.79
N ILE A 62 0.52 10.15 -3.58
CA ILE A 62 0.81 8.82 -3.05
C ILE A 62 0.31 7.80 -4.06
N LYS A 63 1.20 6.94 -4.59
CA LYS A 63 0.82 5.93 -5.57
C LYS A 63 -0.16 4.90 -5.00
N LEU A 64 -0.98 4.34 -5.87
CA LEU A 64 -1.83 3.18 -5.57
C LEU A 64 -0.98 1.91 -5.67
N VAL A 65 -1.14 1.01 -4.71
CA VAL A 65 -0.58 -0.34 -4.76
C VAL A 65 -1.71 -1.33 -4.51
N THR A 66 -1.74 -2.41 -5.27
CA THR A 66 -2.70 -3.50 -5.07
C THR A 66 -1.98 -4.74 -4.57
N ILE A 67 -2.55 -5.46 -3.60
CA ILE A 67 -2.01 -6.73 -3.09
C ILE A 67 -3.13 -7.76 -3.16
N GLY A 68 -2.87 -8.92 -3.74
CA GLY A 68 -3.95 -9.87 -4.06
C GLY A 68 -4.54 -9.65 -5.45
N SER A 69 -5.53 -10.46 -5.79
CA SER A 69 -6.28 -10.38 -7.04
C SER A 69 -7.77 -10.63 -6.82
N GLY A 70 -8.60 -10.24 -7.79
CA GLY A 70 -10.05 -10.42 -7.73
C GLY A 70 -10.72 -9.59 -6.64
N GLU A 71 -11.77 -10.14 -6.03
CA GLU A 71 -12.59 -9.47 -5.02
C GLU A 71 -11.85 -9.26 -3.68
N ASN A 72 -10.84 -10.09 -3.40
CA ASN A 72 -10.02 -10.01 -2.18
C ASN A 72 -8.78 -9.10 -2.36
N ALA A 73 -8.68 -8.37 -3.47
CA ALA A 73 -7.56 -7.49 -3.73
C ALA A 73 -7.60 -6.27 -2.81
N VAL A 74 -6.54 -6.09 -2.01
CA VAL A 74 -6.39 -4.98 -1.09
C VAL A 74 -5.69 -3.83 -1.82
N LYS A 75 -6.41 -2.72 -1.99
CA LYS A 75 -5.90 -1.49 -2.58
C LYS A 75 -5.49 -0.53 -1.48
N ILE A 76 -4.26 -0.01 -1.57
CA ILE A 76 -3.68 0.89 -0.58
C ILE A 76 -2.97 2.08 -1.24
N GLY A 77 -2.89 3.21 -0.53
CA GLY A 77 -2.33 4.45 -1.08
C GLY A 77 -3.38 5.27 -1.82
N ASN A 78 -3.00 6.03 -2.85
CA ASN A 78 -3.86 7.00 -3.53
C ASN A 78 -4.56 7.99 -2.58
N GLU A 79 -3.83 8.37 -1.55
CA GLU A 79 -4.32 9.20 -0.48
C GLU A 79 -3.98 10.67 -0.74
N GLU A 80 -4.86 11.60 -0.36
CA GLU A 80 -4.74 13.01 -0.77
C GLU A 80 -4.65 14.01 0.39
N VAL A 81 -5.08 13.60 1.60
CA VAL A 81 -5.20 14.49 2.76
C VAL A 81 -4.43 13.98 3.97
N ILE A 82 -4.05 14.91 4.85
CA ILE A 82 -3.42 14.56 6.13
C ILE A 82 -4.51 14.29 7.16
N TYR A 83 -5.54 15.13 7.17
CA TYR A 83 -6.63 15.03 8.13
C TYR A 83 -7.91 14.67 7.39
N ARG A 84 -8.62 13.65 7.88
CA ARG A 84 -9.83 13.15 7.22
C ARG A 84 -10.89 14.23 7.00
N HIS A 85 -11.01 15.23 7.89
CA HIS A 85 -11.98 16.32 7.74
C HIS A 85 -11.65 17.29 6.59
N GLU A 86 -10.44 17.27 6.03
CA GLU A 86 -10.10 18.04 4.82
C GLU A 86 -10.82 17.46 3.58
N LYS A 87 -11.06 16.13 3.56
CA LYS A 87 -11.79 15.41 2.49
C LYS A 87 -12.31 14.07 3.02
N THR A 88 -11.64 12.98 2.68
CA THR A 88 -11.82 11.62 3.22
C THR A 88 -10.50 10.89 3.08
N PHE A 89 -10.23 9.92 3.95
CA PHE A 89 -9.27 8.88 3.61
C PHE A 89 -9.94 7.92 2.61
N VAL A 90 -9.17 7.45 1.63
CA VAL A 90 -9.72 6.78 0.44
C VAL A 90 -9.66 5.27 0.61
N HIS A 91 -8.53 4.74 1.08
CA HIS A 91 -8.31 3.31 1.20
C HIS A 91 -8.00 2.92 2.64
N SER A 92 -8.89 2.11 3.22
CA SER A 92 -8.68 1.54 4.56
C SER A 92 -7.41 0.67 4.61
N PRO A 93 -6.68 0.65 5.73
CA PRO A 93 -5.48 -0.16 5.85
C PRO A 93 -5.81 -1.65 5.80
N GLY A 94 -4.97 -2.40 5.09
CA GLY A 94 -4.98 -3.86 5.13
C GLY A 94 -4.51 -4.35 6.49
N ILE A 95 -5.33 -5.13 7.17
CA ILE A 95 -5.00 -5.83 8.41
C ILE A 95 -4.51 -7.22 8.03
N ALA A 96 -3.28 -7.54 8.42
CA ALA A 96 -2.64 -8.81 8.12
C ALA A 96 -2.37 -9.61 9.40
N LEU A 97 -2.52 -10.94 9.30
CA LEU A 97 -2.13 -11.87 10.36
C LEU A 97 -0.81 -12.58 10.00
N LEU A 98 0.17 -12.49 10.90
CA LEU A 98 1.48 -13.11 10.74
C LEU A 98 1.41 -14.62 10.96
N ILE A 99 2.00 -15.39 10.06
CA ILE A 99 2.24 -16.83 10.21
C ILE A 99 3.72 -17.10 9.96
N SER A 100 4.43 -17.55 11.00
CA SER A 100 5.83 -17.95 10.90
C SER A 100 5.94 -19.43 10.52
N ASP A 101 6.93 -19.77 9.69
CA ASP A 101 7.24 -21.16 9.31
C ASP A 101 7.88 -21.98 10.45
N LYS A 102 8.14 -21.36 11.61
CA LYS A 102 8.47 -22.05 12.87
C LYS A 102 7.24 -22.51 13.65
N GLU A 103 6.06 -21.98 13.35
CA GLU A 103 4.84 -22.36 14.06
C GLU A 103 4.48 -23.81 13.75
N ASP A 104 3.87 -24.50 14.73
CA ASP A 104 3.37 -25.84 14.52
C ASP A 104 2.15 -25.83 13.58
N LYS A 105 1.87 -26.99 12.98
CA LYS A 105 0.80 -27.14 11.99
C LYS A 105 -0.58 -26.72 12.53
N ALA A 106 -0.87 -26.98 13.80
CA ALA A 106 -2.16 -26.67 14.40
C ALA A 106 -2.35 -25.15 14.56
N LYS A 107 -1.29 -24.42 14.95
CA LYS A 107 -1.31 -22.96 14.99
C LYS A 107 -1.48 -22.33 13.61
N ILE A 108 -0.74 -22.82 12.62
CA ILE A 108 -0.86 -22.36 11.22
C ILE A 108 -2.30 -22.52 10.74
N GLU A 109 -2.90 -23.71 10.92
CA GLU A 109 -4.27 -23.99 10.53
C GLU A 109 -5.28 -23.12 11.30
N GLY A 110 -5.06 -22.92 12.60
CA GLY A 110 -5.87 -22.05 13.43
C GLY A 110 -5.87 -20.61 12.93
N LYS A 111 -4.71 -20.05 12.57
CA LYS A 111 -4.60 -18.68 12.04
C LYS A 111 -5.25 -18.53 10.67
N ILE A 112 -5.07 -19.48 9.76
CA ILE A 112 -5.75 -19.48 8.45
C ILE A 112 -7.27 -19.53 8.65
N LYS A 113 -7.74 -20.35 9.60
CA LYS A 113 -9.16 -20.50 9.92
C LYS A 113 -9.75 -19.22 10.52
N LYS A 114 -9.03 -18.54 11.42
CA LYS A 114 -9.46 -17.26 12.00
C LYS A 114 -9.85 -16.23 10.94
N LEU A 115 -9.10 -16.10 9.85
CA LEU A 115 -9.42 -15.12 8.80
C LEU A 115 -10.72 -15.44 8.05
N LYS A 116 -11.11 -16.71 7.98
CA LYS A 116 -12.37 -17.12 7.37
C LYS A 116 -13.56 -16.96 8.30
N GLU A 117 -13.34 -17.15 9.60
CA GLU A 117 -14.42 -17.21 10.60
C GLU A 117 -14.68 -15.88 11.30
N LEU A 118 -13.65 -15.03 11.46
CA LEU A 118 -13.78 -13.74 12.12
C LEU A 118 -14.31 -12.69 11.14
N GLN A 119 -15.56 -12.89 10.75
CA GLN A 119 -16.35 -11.99 9.94
C GLN A 119 -17.44 -11.36 10.80
N PHE A 120 -17.57 -10.04 10.75
CA PHE A 120 -18.50 -9.29 11.57
C PHE A 120 -19.45 -8.47 10.69
N PRO A 121 -20.69 -8.92 10.49
CA PRO A 121 -21.72 -8.09 9.89
C PRO A 121 -21.93 -6.83 10.73
N TRP A 122 -21.74 -5.66 10.13
CA TRP A 122 -21.79 -4.38 10.82
C TRP A 122 -22.40 -3.31 9.92
N VAL A 123 -23.65 -2.90 10.20
CA VAL A 123 -24.34 -1.79 9.52
C VAL A 123 -24.19 -1.84 7.99
N GLY A 124 -24.66 -2.92 7.37
CA GLY A 124 -24.66 -3.07 5.91
C GLY A 124 -23.31 -3.40 5.27
N VAL A 125 -22.24 -3.52 6.04
CA VAL A 125 -20.94 -4.02 5.57
C VAL A 125 -20.51 -5.27 6.35
N ASN A 126 -19.62 -6.07 5.78
CA ASN A 126 -18.96 -7.16 6.50
C ASN A 126 -17.54 -6.73 6.85
N LEU A 127 -17.18 -6.77 8.13
CA LEU A 127 -15.86 -6.42 8.60
C LEU A 127 -15.01 -7.67 8.81
N GLU A 128 -13.81 -7.68 8.23
CA GLU A 128 -12.87 -8.80 8.32
C GLU A 128 -11.42 -8.32 8.13
N ALA A 129 -10.46 -9.17 8.47
CA ALA A 129 -9.05 -8.96 8.16
C ALA A 129 -8.75 -9.38 6.72
N ASP A 130 -7.79 -8.71 6.07
CA ASP A 130 -7.70 -8.72 4.61
C ASP A 130 -6.53 -9.57 4.07
N LEU A 131 -5.45 -9.72 4.84
CA LEU A 131 -4.18 -10.30 4.36
C LEU A 131 -3.59 -11.35 5.30
N LEU A 132 -2.72 -12.20 4.76
CA LEU A 132 -1.78 -13.02 5.55
C LEU A 132 -0.35 -12.54 5.34
N ALA A 133 0.45 -12.54 6.40
CA ALA A 133 1.87 -12.24 6.33
C ALA A 133 2.68 -13.51 6.63
N LEU A 134 3.32 -14.08 5.61
CA LEU A 134 4.05 -15.35 5.72
C LEU A 134 5.52 -15.07 5.98
N HIS A 135 6.01 -15.49 7.14
CA HIS A 135 7.34 -15.13 7.61
C HIS A 135 8.31 -16.32 7.58
N PHE A 136 9.38 -16.15 6.83
CA PHE A 136 10.51 -17.06 6.81
C PHE A 136 11.42 -16.80 8.00
N GLU A 137 11.31 -17.63 9.03
CA GLU A 137 12.04 -17.48 10.27
C GLU A 137 12.90 -18.71 10.59
N SER A 138 12.52 -19.88 10.08
CA SER A 138 13.12 -21.17 10.40
C SER A 138 14.53 -21.38 9.83
N GLY A 139 14.88 -20.66 8.76
CA GLY A 139 16.10 -20.89 7.99
C GLY A 139 16.01 -22.09 7.02
N ASP A 140 14.88 -22.80 6.99
CA ASP A 140 14.62 -23.92 6.08
C ASP A 140 13.68 -23.50 4.93
N LYS A 141 14.27 -23.27 3.76
CA LYS A 141 13.54 -22.84 2.56
C LYS A 141 12.37 -23.78 2.22
N ASN A 142 12.51 -25.08 2.42
CA ASN A 142 11.43 -26.02 2.05
C ASN A 142 10.22 -25.86 2.97
N LYS A 143 10.44 -25.70 4.28
CA LYS A 143 9.35 -25.41 5.24
C LYS A 143 8.59 -24.13 4.88
N PHE A 144 9.31 -23.09 4.48
CA PHE A 144 8.68 -21.84 4.06
C PHE A 144 7.84 -22.02 2.80
N LEU A 145 8.36 -22.69 1.78
CA LEU A 145 7.60 -22.94 0.54
C LEU A 145 6.39 -23.84 0.80
N ASP A 146 6.48 -24.80 1.71
CA ASP A 146 5.36 -25.64 2.11
C ASP A 146 4.27 -24.83 2.85
N LEU A 147 4.67 -23.89 3.72
CA LEU A 147 3.74 -22.93 4.34
C LEU A 147 3.04 -22.08 3.26
N VAL A 148 3.79 -21.53 2.30
CA VAL A 148 3.25 -20.69 1.22
C VAL A 148 2.25 -21.46 0.36
N LYS A 149 2.58 -22.70 -0.04
CA LYS A 149 1.65 -23.57 -0.80
C LYS A 149 0.39 -23.87 0.00
N ARG A 150 0.56 -24.25 1.27
CA ARG A 150 -0.58 -24.55 2.15
C ARG A 150 -1.52 -23.37 2.26
N VAL A 151 -1.00 -22.14 2.40
CA VAL A 151 -1.82 -20.92 2.43
C VAL A 151 -2.48 -20.67 1.08
N TYR A 152 -1.74 -20.83 -0.02
CA TYR A 152 -2.26 -20.68 -1.38
C TYR A 152 -3.45 -21.62 -1.65
N ASP A 153 -3.35 -22.88 -1.24
CA ASP A 153 -4.40 -23.89 -1.41
C ASP A 153 -5.59 -23.65 -0.47
N SER A 154 -5.36 -22.98 0.66
CA SER A 154 -6.38 -22.82 1.71
C SER A 154 -7.23 -21.56 1.56
N THR A 155 -6.75 -20.50 0.93
CA THR A 155 -7.46 -19.21 0.86
C THR A 155 -7.13 -18.46 -0.42
N ASN A 156 -7.98 -17.53 -0.84
CA ASN A 156 -7.76 -16.65 -2.01
C ASN A 156 -7.31 -15.23 -1.61
N LEU A 157 -6.92 -15.02 -0.35
CA LEU A 157 -6.47 -13.71 0.14
C LEU A 157 -5.09 -13.34 -0.44
N GLY A 158 -4.85 -12.03 -0.54
CA GLY A 158 -3.52 -11.48 -0.79
C GLY A 158 -2.55 -11.79 0.36
N VAL A 159 -1.26 -11.83 0.06
CA VAL A 159 -0.24 -12.14 1.06
C VAL A 159 0.92 -11.15 1.03
N VAL A 160 1.55 -10.98 2.19
CA VAL A 160 2.87 -10.38 2.36
C VAL A 160 3.87 -11.51 2.60
N LEU A 161 4.83 -11.69 1.70
CA LEU A 161 5.91 -12.66 1.83
C LEU A 161 7.10 -11.97 2.50
N ILE A 162 7.47 -12.43 3.70
CA ILE A 162 8.50 -11.83 4.55
C ILE A 162 9.71 -12.76 4.63
N SER A 163 10.82 -12.39 3.99
CA SER A 163 12.07 -13.15 4.01
C SER A 163 13.28 -12.28 3.65
N GLU A 164 14.34 -12.31 4.45
CA GLU A 164 15.64 -11.73 4.07
C GLU A 164 16.44 -12.62 3.11
N ASP A 165 16.11 -13.92 3.05
CA ASP A 165 16.66 -14.84 2.06
C ASP A 165 15.99 -14.63 0.70
N MET A 166 16.78 -14.16 -0.26
CA MET A 166 16.35 -13.84 -1.62
C MET A 166 15.92 -15.06 -2.43
N ASP A 167 16.46 -16.23 -2.14
CA ASP A 167 16.11 -17.43 -2.90
C ASP A 167 14.82 -18.06 -2.36
N ALA A 168 14.57 -17.96 -1.05
CA ALA A 168 13.28 -18.30 -0.44
C ALA A 168 12.19 -17.30 -0.87
N LEU A 169 12.47 -16.00 -0.80
CA LEU A 169 11.50 -14.93 -1.12
C LEU A 169 10.97 -15.04 -2.55
N PHE A 170 11.86 -15.16 -3.54
CA PHE A 170 11.45 -15.20 -4.95
C PHE A 170 10.88 -16.55 -5.39
N ALA A 171 11.27 -17.64 -4.71
CA ALA A 171 10.62 -18.94 -4.89
C ALA A 171 9.18 -18.90 -4.35
N ALA A 172 8.96 -18.31 -3.16
CA ALA A 172 7.62 -18.09 -2.61
C ALA A 172 6.76 -17.18 -3.51
N ARG A 173 7.34 -16.09 -4.03
CA ARG A 173 6.68 -15.23 -5.03
C ARG A 173 6.26 -16.01 -6.26
N GLY A 174 7.09 -16.96 -6.72
CA GLY A 174 6.75 -17.82 -7.86
C GLY A 174 5.49 -18.67 -7.63
N ILE A 175 5.28 -19.14 -6.40
CA ILE A 175 4.09 -19.93 -6.02
C ILE A 175 2.83 -19.06 -6.00
N TYR A 176 2.95 -17.81 -5.55
CA TYR A 176 1.81 -16.91 -5.34
C TYR A 176 1.62 -15.88 -6.49
N ALA A 177 2.32 -16.06 -7.61
CA ALA A 177 2.51 -15.06 -8.65
C ALA A 177 1.20 -14.52 -9.27
N ASP A 178 0.21 -15.39 -9.45
CA ASP A 178 -1.13 -15.09 -9.98
C ASP A 178 -2.01 -14.28 -9.02
N ARG A 179 -1.59 -14.14 -7.77
CA ARG A 179 -2.29 -13.40 -6.71
C ARG A 179 -1.50 -12.20 -6.20
N HIS A 180 -0.56 -11.69 -7.01
CA HIS A 180 0.09 -10.38 -6.84
C HIS A 180 0.55 -10.11 -5.39
N PRO A 181 1.45 -10.93 -4.82
CA PRO A 181 1.83 -10.86 -3.41
C PRO A 181 2.73 -9.65 -3.15
N LEU A 182 2.77 -9.12 -1.93
CA LEU A 182 3.79 -8.14 -1.53
C LEU A 182 5.07 -8.88 -1.12
N ILE A 183 6.19 -8.66 -1.80
CA ILE A 183 7.50 -9.20 -1.36
C ILE A 183 8.19 -8.23 -0.40
N TYR A 184 8.73 -8.72 0.70
CA TYR A 184 9.36 -7.89 1.73
C TYR A 184 10.43 -8.68 2.52
N PRO A 185 11.51 -8.04 3.02
CA PRO A 185 11.95 -6.69 2.73
C PRO A 185 12.99 -6.63 1.59
N ILE A 186 12.83 -5.65 0.70
CA ILE A 186 13.93 -5.16 -0.13
C ILE A 186 14.63 -4.02 0.61
N THR A 187 15.94 -4.12 0.74
CA THR A 187 16.80 -3.21 1.49
C THR A 187 17.97 -2.75 0.64
N LYS A 188 18.78 -1.81 1.17
CA LYS A 188 20.03 -1.40 0.54
C LYS A 188 20.98 -2.57 0.23
N GLY A 189 20.95 -3.63 1.05
CA GLY A 189 21.85 -4.77 0.90
C GLY A 189 21.47 -5.75 -0.22
N ASN A 190 20.21 -5.78 -0.66
CA ASN A 190 19.73 -6.78 -1.63
C ASN A 190 19.11 -6.19 -2.91
N ILE A 191 18.84 -4.88 -2.96
CA ILE A 191 18.14 -4.21 -4.07
C ILE A 191 18.74 -4.48 -5.45
N ASP A 192 20.07 -4.47 -5.59
CA ASP A 192 20.75 -4.73 -6.87
C ASP A 192 20.48 -6.13 -7.43
N LYS A 193 20.40 -7.11 -6.54
CA LYS A 193 20.08 -8.50 -6.90
C LYS A 193 18.58 -8.72 -7.07
N ALA A 194 17.76 -7.91 -6.42
CA ALA A 194 16.31 -8.00 -6.45
C ALA A 194 15.71 -7.46 -7.75
N ILE A 195 16.23 -6.33 -8.26
CA ILE A 195 15.68 -5.64 -9.43
C ILE A 195 15.49 -6.58 -10.63
N PRO A 196 16.50 -7.37 -11.08
CA PRO A 196 16.32 -8.27 -12.21
C PRO A 196 15.19 -9.29 -11.96
N LYS A 197 15.16 -9.91 -10.78
CA LYS A 197 14.14 -10.92 -10.40
C LYS A 197 12.73 -10.32 -10.29
N ILE A 198 12.59 -9.05 -9.89
CA ILE A 198 11.31 -8.33 -9.86
C ILE A 198 10.83 -8.04 -11.29
N LYS A 199 11.75 -7.68 -12.19
CA LYS A 199 11.40 -7.36 -13.59
C LYS A 199 10.96 -8.58 -14.40
N GLU A 200 11.37 -9.78 -14.00
CA GLU A 200 10.88 -11.03 -14.59
C GLU A 200 9.37 -11.21 -14.41
N ASN A 201 8.83 -10.78 -13.26
CA ASN A 201 7.40 -10.78 -13.00
C ASN A 201 7.07 -9.66 -12.00
N LEU A 202 6.55 -8.55 -12.53
CA LEU A 202 6.29 -7.34 -11.75
C LEU A 202 5.37 -7.65 -10.58
N THR A 203 5.84 -7.33 -9.38
CA THR A 203 5.21 -7.68 -8.11
C THR A 203 5.38 -6.49 -7.16
N PRO A 204 4.40 -6.18 -6.28
CA PRO A 204 4.53 -5.14 -5.27
C PRO A 204 5.72 -5.39 -4.35
N VAL A 205 6.45 -4.34 -4.01
CA VAL A 205 7.72 -4.42 -3.27
C VAL A 205 7.66 -3.61 -1.97
N GLY A 206 7.84 -4.29 -0.85
CA GLY A 206 8.03 -3.69 0.46
C GLY A 206 9.48 -3.34 0.70
N LEU A 207 9.78 -2.05 0.87
CA LEU A 207 11.11 -1.51 1.13
C LEU A 207 11.31 -1.29 2.61
N ARG A 208 12.47 -1.71 3.15
CA ARG A 208 12.86 -1.39 4.52
C ARG A 208 14.15 -0.57 4.54
N GLY A 209 14.06 0.64 5.09
CA GLY A 209 15.20 1.50 5.42
C GLY A 209 15.58 1.41 6.91
N GLY A 210 16.74 1.92 7.30
CA GLY A 210 17.07 2.15 8.72
C GLY A 210 16.42 3.39 9.32
N ASN A 211 15.90 4.28 8.46
CA ASN A 211 15.15 5.50 8.77
C ASN A 211 14.45 5.99 7.49
N VAL A 212 13.71 7.10 7.58
CA VAL A 212 12.98 7.66 6.43
C VAL A 212 13.92 8.14 5.31
N GLU A 213 15.09 8.69 5.62
CA GLU A 213 16.03 9.21 4.61
C GLU A 213 16.59 8.08 3.75
N GLU A 214 16.86 6.92 4.36
CA GLU A 214 17.35 5.74 3.66
C GLU A 214 16.35 5.16 2.65
N LEU A 215 15.05 5.48 2.74
CA LEU A 215 14.05 5.06 1.76
C LEU A 215 14.16 5.81 0.43
N VAL A 216 14.67 7.05 0.44
CA VAL A 216 14.76 7.91 -0.75
C VAL A 216 15.62 7.30 -1.86
N PRO A 217 16.87 6.84 -1.61
CA PRO A 217 17.67 6.20 -2.64
C PRO A 217 17.08 4.86 -3.11
N LEU A 218 16.40 4.11 -2.23
CA LEU A 218 15.78 2.82 -2.60
C LEU A 218 14.61 2.99 -3.56
N THR A 219 13.71 3.92 -3.24
CA THR A 219 12.53 4.23 -4.05
C THR A 219 12.91 4.82 -5.40
N THR A 220 13.92 5.69 -5.44
CA THR A 220 14.44 6.27 -6.68
C THR A 220 15.01 5.18 -7.58
N LYS A 221 15.85 4.30 -7.03
CA LYS A 221 16.48 3.22 -7.79
C LYS A 221 15.48 2.22 -8.38
N LEU A 222 14.43 1.87 -7.62
CA LEU A 222 13.37 0.98 -8.12
C LEU A 222 12.50 1.66 -9.18
N LYS A 223 12.18 2.94 -8.99
CA LYS A 223 11.46 3.74 -9.99
C LYS A 223 12.24 3.80 -11.31
N ASP A 224 13.53 4.08 -11.26
CA ASP A 224 14.41 4.13 -12.45
C ASP A 224 14.51 2.75 -13.14
N ALA A 225 14.35 1.67 -12.39
CA ALA A 225 14.29 0.31 -12.93
C ALA A 225 12.93 -0.07 -13.54
N GLY A 226 11.90 0.79 -13.40
CA GLY A 226 10.53 0.58 -13.87
C GLY A 226 9.61 -0.13 -12.86
N VAL A 227 10.01 -0.22 -11.60
CA VAL A 227 9.22 -0.83 -10.52
C VAL A 227 8.46 0.27 -9.78
N GLU A 228 7.14 0.29 -9.94
CA GLU A 228 6.30 1.39 -9.45
C GLU A 228 5.46 1.08 -8.21
N GLU A 229 5.14 -0.19 -7.96
CA GLU A 229 4.33 -0.59 -6.81
C GLU A 229 5.20 -0.84 -5.59
N LEU A 230 5.40 0.22 -4.80
CA LEU A 230 6.27 0.21 -3.62
C LEU A 230 5.48 0.45 -2.33
N VAL A 231 5.87 -0.22 -1.26
CA VAL A 231 5.36 -0.02 0.11
C VAL A 231 6.54 0.29 1.02
N LEU A 232 6.42 1.31 1.87
CA LEU A 232 7.54 1.83 2.67
C LEU A 232 7.49 1.34 4.12
N ASP A 233 8.60 0.82 4.60
CA ASP A 233 8.91 0.62 6.02
C ASP A 233 10.10 1.50 6.43
N PRO A 234 9.89 2.54 7.23
CA PRO A 234 10.97 3.40 7.72
C PRO A 234 11.89 2.71 8.76
N GLY A 235 11.60 1.47 9.17
CA GLY A 235 12.41 0.72 10.13
C GLY A 235 12.23 1.17 11.58
N SER A 236 11.10 1.81 11.90
CA SER A 236 10.80 2.32 13.24
C SER A 236 10.73 1.17 14.25
N LYS A 237 11.36 1.33 15.41
CA LYS A 237 11.48 0.27 16.44
C LYS A 237 10.43 0.35 17.55
N ASN A 238 9.81 1.51 17.72
CA ASN A 238 8.82 1.76 18.76
C ASN A 238 7.71 2.69 18.24
N LEU A 239 6.62 2.81 19.00
CA LEU A 239 5.44 3.58 18.61
C LEU A 239 5.74 5.07 18.37
N LEU A 240 6.60 5.69 19.17
CA LEU A 240 6.88 7.13 19.06
C LEU A 240 7.61 7.42 17.74
N ASP A 241 8.66 6.67 17.45
CA ASP A 241 9.38 6.76 16.18
C ASP A 241 8.43 6.46 15.01
N ALA A 242 7.61 5.42 15.12
CA ALA A 242 6.70 5.04 14.05
C ALA A 242 5.66 6.13 13.74
N ILE A 243 5.06 6.77 14.75
CA ILE A 243 4.14 7.90 14.53
C ILE A 243 4.85 9.08 13.88
N ARG A 244 6.08 9.40 14.33
CA ARG A 244 6.89 10.48 13.75
C ARG A 244 7.17 10.20 12.27
N ASP A 245 7.62 8.99 11.96
CA ASP A 245 8.08 8.61 10.63
C ASP A 245 6.89 8.54 9.65
N GLN A 246 5.74 7.98 10.08
CA GLN A 246 4.49 8.01 9.30
C GLN A 246 4.04 9.46 9.01
N ALA A 247 4.12 10.35 10.01
CA ALA A 247 3.79 11.77 9.82
C ALA A 247 4.71 12.46 8.84
N PHE A 248 6.01 12.17 8.89
CA PHE A 248 6.99 12.75 8.00
C PHE A 248 6.76 12.30 6.56
N ILE A 249 6.62 10.99 6.32
CA ILE A 249 6.34 10.42 4.99
C ILE A 249 5.08 11.04 4.40
N ARG A 250 3.97 11.03 5.15
CA ARG A 250 2.68 11.57 4.71
C ARG A 250 2.75 13.06 4.38
N LYS A 251 3.41 13.86 5.22
CA LYS A 251 3.58 15.31 5.00
C LYS A 251 4.47 15.61 3.80
N ALA A 252 5.58 14.89 3.66
CA ALA A 252 6.51 15.05 2.55
C ALA A 252 5.80 14.77 1.21
N ALA A 253 5.06 13.66 1.12
CA ALA A 253 4.30 13.32 -0.07
C ALA A 253 3.20 14.36 -0.39
N LEU A 254 2.34 14.71 0.59
CA LEU A 254 1.13 15.48 0.32
C LEU A 254 1.31 16.99 0.26
N LYS A 255 2.15 17.55 1.15
CA LYS A 255 2.34 19.00 1.28
C LYS A 255 3.54 19.51 0.49
N GLN A 256 4.59 18.71 0.35
CA GLN A 256 5.80 19.09 -0.39
C GLN A 256 5.87 18.45 -1.79
N GLY A 257 4.99 17.49 -2.12
CA GLY A 257 5.05 16.77 -3.39
C GLY A 257 6.32 15.92 -3.53
N PHE A 258 6.90 15.48 -2.42
CA PHE A 258 8.17 14.75 -2.41
C PHE A 258 7.97 13.30 -2.87
N LYS A 259 8.06 13.10 -4.18
CA LYS A 259 7.78 11.83 -4.87
C LYS A 259 8.51 10.59 -4.32
N PRO A 260 9.79 10.66 -3.87
CA PRO A 260 10.45 9.48 -3.32
C PRO A 260 9.74 8.88 -2.10
N LEU A 261 8.93 9.66 -1.37
CA LEU A 261 8.12 9.18 -0.25
C LEU A 261 6.62 9.08 -0.60
N GLY A 262 6.27 9.21 -1.88
CA GLY A 262 4.91 9.18 -2.41
C GLY A 262 4.34 7.77 -2.57
N TYR A 263 4.46 6.94 -1.53
CA TYR A 263 4.05 5.53 -1.54
C TYR A 263 3.35 5.16 -0.22
N PRO A 264 2.45 4.15 -0.22
CA PRO A 264 1.86 3.63 1.01
C PRO A 264 2.91 3.04 1.94
N THR A 265 2.56 2.86 3.22
CA THR A 265 3.48 2.36 4.25
C THR A 265 2.97 1.06 4.88
N VAL A 266 3.90 0.26 5.41
CA VAL A 266 3.59 -0.94 6.22
C VAL A 266 4.10 -0.73 7.64
N ALA A 267 3.36 -1.27 8.62
CA ALA A 267 3.74 -1.28 10.02
C ALA A 267 3.62 -2.67 10.63
N PHE A 268 4.54 -3.02 11.52
CA PHE A 268 4.63 -4.33 12.16
C PHE A 268 4.51 -4.18 13.69
N PRO A 269 3.32 -3.87 14.24
CA PRO A 269 3.11 -3.89 15.69
C PRO A 269 3.58 -5.21 16.33
N CYS A 270 3.45 -6.33 15.61
CA CYS A 270 3.94 -7.65 15.99
C CYS A 270 5.45 -7.72 16.30
N PHE A 271 6.25 -6.79 15.77
CA PHE A 271 7.69 -6.68 16.03
C PHE A 271 8.04 -5.56 17.01
N MET A 272 7.08 -4.71 17.39
CA MET A 272 7.26 -3.60 18.35
C MET A 272 6.82 -3.97 19.76
N ALA A 273 5.79 -4.79 19.88
CA ALA A 273 5.30 -5.34 21.14
C ALA A 273 5.02 -6.83 20.95
N ARG A 274 5.42 -7.65 21.92
CA ARG A 274 5.07 -9.06 21.92
C ARG A 274 3.67 -9.21 22.48
N ASP A 275 2.80 -9.82 21.69
CA ASP A 275 1.46 -10.38 21.93
C ASP A 275 0.56 -9.66 22.96
N GLY A 276 -0.68 -9.41 22.55
CA GLY A 276 -1.76 -8.98 23.45
C GLY A 276 -2.09 -7.50 23.36
N LEU A 277 -2.67 -6.95 24.43
CA LEU A 277 -3.33 -5.63 24.39
C LEU A 277 -2.42 -4.50 23.90
N LYS A 278 -1.13 -4.53 24.23
CA LYS A 278 -0.19 -3.48 23.81
C LYS A 278 0.00 -3.46 22.30
N GLU A 279 0.07 -4.62 21.67
CA GLU A 279 0.17 -4.74 20.22
C GLU A 279 -1.08 -4.20 19.53
N MET A 280 -2.27 -4.56 20.03
CA MET A 280 -3.54 -4.07 19.52
C MET A 280 -3.66 -2.55 19.65
N LEU A 281 -3.21 -1.96 20.75
CA LEU A 281 -3.18 -0.50 20.95
C LEU A 281 -2.20 0.20 19.97
N ILE A 282 -1.05 -0.41 19.68
CA ILE A 282 -0.12 0.10 18.67
C ILE A 282 -0.77 0.02 17.28
N GLY A 283 -1.42 -1.09 16.94
CA GLY A 283 -2.18 -1.23 15.70
C GLY A 283 -3.31 -0.20 15.55
N SER A 284 -4.05 0.05 16.63
CA SER A 284 -5.06 1.11 16.71
C SER A 284 -4.48 2.49 16.42
N ALA A 285 -3.28 2.80 16.92
CA ALA A 285 -2.59 4.04 16.60
C ALA A 285 -2.24 4.12 15.10
N PHE A 286 -1.81 3.02 14.49
CA PHE A 286 -1.48 2.96 13.07
C PHE A 286 -2.68 3.16 12.14
N ILE A 287 -3.88 2.71 12.52
CA ILE A 287 -5.13 3.02 11.80
C ILE A 287 -5.33 4.54 11.71
N ASN A 288 -5.05 5.26 12.81
CA ASN A 288 -5.19 6.72 12.88
C ASN A 288 -4.00 7.48 12.25
N LYS A 289 -2.86 6.82 12.07
CA LYS A 289 -1.57 7.42 11.67
C LYS A 289 -1.04 6.83 10.38
N TRP A 290 -1.94 6.72 9.39
CA TRP A 290 -1.67 6.54 7.95
C TRP A 290 -0.91 5.27 7.52
N ALA A 291 -0.67 4.31 8.42
CA ALA A 291 -0.16 3.01 7.99
C ALA A 291 -1.17 2.41 7.01
N SER A 292 -0.68 1.88 5.89
CA SER A 292 -1.55 1.32 4.84
C SER A 292 -1.66 -0.20 4.94
N ILE A 293 -0.70 -0.86 5.57
CA ILE A 293 -0.76 -2.26 5.99
C ILE A 293 -0.33 -2.35 7.44
N ILE A 294 -1.04 -3.14 8.25
CA ILE A 294 -0.75 -3.34 9.66
C ILE A 294 -0.71 -4.84 9.94
N VAL A 295 0.46 -5.35 10.34
CA VAL A 295 0.70 -6.78 10.54
C VAL A 295 0.71 -7.14 12.03
N PHE A 296 -0.23 -7.99 12.44
CA PHE A 296 -0.38 -8.47 13.81
C PHE A 296 0.15 -9.90 13.98
N SER A 297 0.66 -10.25 15.16
CA SER A 297 1.15 -11.59 15.49
C SER A 297 -0.01 -12.56 15.65
N ASP A 298 -1.05 -12.13 16.37
CA ASP A 298 -2.30 -12.85 16.56
C ASP A 298 -3.44 -11.92 16.99
N PHE A 299 -4.68 -12.34 16.73
CA PHE A 299 -5.88 -11.71 17.27
C PHE A 299 -7.01 -12.72 17.46
N ASP A 300 -8.02 -12.34 18.23
CA ASP A 300 -9.27 -13.07 18.41
C ASP A 300 -10.45 -12.13 18.14
N GLN A 301 -11.68 -12.61 18.34
CA GLN A 301 -12.87 -11.80 18.09
C GLN A 301 -12.94 -10.52 18.93
N TYR A 302 -12.39 -10.52 20.15
CA TYR A 302 -12.47 -9.41 21.08
C TYR A 302 -11.41 -8.35 20.81
N SER A 303 -10.26 -8.74 20.26
CA SER A 303 -9.23 -7.79 19.84
C SER A 303 -9.43 -7.28 18.42
N LEU A 304 -9.91 -8.12 17.50
CA LEU A 304 -10.07 -7.75 16.08
C LEU A 304 -11.28 -6.84 15.85
N LEU A 305 -12.46 -7.15 16.42
CA LEU A 305 -13.67 -6.38 16.15
C LEU A 305 -13.51 -4.88 16.49
N PRO A 306 -12.95 -4.48 17.65
CA PRO A 306 -12.71 -3.06 17.94
C PRO A 306 -11.79 -2.37 16.93
N LEU A 307 -10.75 -3.06 16.44
CA LEU A 307 -9.85 -2.52 15.42
C LEU A 307 -10.57 -2.32 14.08
N LEU A 308 -11.40 -3.29 13.68
CA LEU A 308 -12.18 -3.20 12.46
C LEU A 308 -13.23 -2.09 12.50
N VAL A 309 -13.93 -1.94 13.63
CA VAL A 309 -14.88 -0.84 13.83
C VAL A 309 -14.17 0.51 13.84
N GLN A 310 -13.00 0.61 14.49
CA GLN A 310 -12.19 1.82 14.43
C GLN A 310 -11.77 2.14 12.99
N ARG A 311 -11.27 1.14 12.24
CA ARG A 311 -10.91 1.27 10.83
C ARG A 311 -12.09 1.80 10.01
N LEU A 312 -13.26 1.18 10.13
CA LEU A 312 -14.49 1.64 9.48
C LEU A 312 -14.79 3.11 9.82
N ASN A 313 -14.81 3.46 11.10
CA ASN A 313 -15.17 4.82 11.54
C ASN A 313 -14.18 5.89 11.04
N ILE A 314 -12.89 5.59 11.04
CA ILE A 314 -11.84 6.52 10.60
C ILE A 314 -11.89 6.73 9.09
N TYR A 315 -12.18 5.67 8.32
CA TYR A 315 -12.16 5.69 6.86
C TYR A 315 -13.53 5.93 6.21
N THR A 316 -14.61 6.03 7.00
CA THR A 316 -15.91 6.50 6.53
C THR A 316 -15.79 7.94 6.04
N ASP A 317 -16.41 8.28 4.91
CA ASP A 317 -16.39 9.64 4.37
C ASP A 317 -17.12 10.60 5.32
N PRO A 318 -16.43 11.61 5.89
CA PRO A 318 -17.07 12.53 6.84
C PRO A 318 -18.16 13.42 6.22
N ARG A 319 -18.28 13.45 4.89
CA ARG A 319 -19.31 14.21 4.18
C ARG A 319 -20.64 13.46 4.05
N PHE A 320 -20.60 12.13 4.19
CA PHE A 320 -21.76 11.26 4.04
C PHE A 320 -22.00 10.48 5.34
N PRO A 321 -23.04 10.82 6.12
CA PRO A 321 -23.39 10.02 7.28
C PRO A 321 -23.81 8.62 6.82
N MET A 322 -23.44 7.58 7.59
CA MET A 322 -23.95 6.23 7.34
C MET A 322 -25.47 6.24 7.53
N ALA A 323 -26.21 5.87 6.49
CA ALA A 323 -27.67 5.75 6.56
C ALA A 323 -28.06 4.45 7.29
N VAL A 324 -29.15 4.51 8.05
CA VAL A 324 -29.76 3.37 8.76
C VAL A 324 -30.80 2.70 7.85
#